data_AF-A0A3M1EG88-F1
#
_entry.id   AF-A0A3M1EG88-F1
#
_cell.length_a   1.000
_cell.length_b   1.000
_cell.length_c   1.000
_cell.angle_alpha   90.00
_cell.angle_beta   90.00
_cell.angle_gamma   90.00
#
_symmetry.space_group_name_H-M   'P 1'
#
loop_
_entity.id
_entity.type
_entity.pdbx_description
1 polymer ?
#
loop_
_entity_poly.entity_id
_entity_poly.type
_entity_poly.pdbx_seq_one_letter_code
_entity_poly.pdbx_strand_id
1 'polypeptide(L)'
;MEHCTVEIRVPHDHVVVMGVEADDADSARKRALDLFDAGDHQEPHPGVVLLRDDFEESDGHLYATVRCGYDLQVDASVRALESEMHRRRACALLVQAAHGKDAPDPTLIRAAIEAALAAA
;
A
#
# COMPACT_ATOMS: atom_id res chain seq x y z
N MET A 1 2.47 21.92 -7.80
CA MET A 1 2.07 20.59 -7.29
C MET A 1 1.49 20.78 -5.92
N GLU A 2 0.29 20.26 -5.70
CA GLU A 2 -0.39 20.28 -4.41
C GLU A 2 -0.40 18.87 -3.83
N HIS A 3 -0.35 18.76 -2.50
CA HIS A 3 -0.55 17.50 -1.81
C HIS A 3 -2.04 17.35 -1.46
N CYS A 4 -2.69 16.38 -2.08
CA CYS A 4 -4.10 16.09 -1.86
C CYS A 4 -4.27 14.73 -1.20
N THR A 5 -5.19 14.65 -0.24
CA THR A 5 -5.64 13.39 0.37
C THR A 5 -6.91 12.94 -0.32
N VAL A 6 -6.93 11.72 -0.83
CA VAL A 6 -8.11 11.09 -1.40
C VAL A 6 -8.56 9.97 -0.48
N GLU A 7 -9.75 10.10 0.07
CA GLU A 7 -10.42 9.07 0.86
C GLU A 7 -11.42 8.35 -0.05
N ILE A 8 -11.14 7.10 -0.37
CA ILE A 8 -12.05 6.22 -1.09
C ILE A 8 -12.78 5.37 -0.04
N ARG A 9 -14.11 5.46 -0.02
CA ARG A 9 -14.98 4.61 0.77
C ARG A 9 -15.72 3.68 -0.16
N VAL A 10 -15.53 2.38 0.02
CA VAL A 10 -16.12 1.34 -0.82
C VAL A 10 -17.48 0.95 -0.19
N PRO A 11 -18.43 0.35 -0.95
CA PRO A 11 -19.51 -0.42 -0.34
C PRO A 11 -18.89 -1.37 0.67
N HIS A 12 -19.40 -1.43 1.90
CA HIS A 12 -18.78 -2.13 3.03
C HIS A 12 -17.52 -1.40 3.48
N ASP A 13 -17.47 -0.95 4.75
CA ASP A 13 -16.51 -0.01 5.38
C ASP A 13 -15.02 -0.35 5.16
N HIS A 14 -14.60 -0.32 3.89
CA HIS A 14 -13.24 -0.37 3.41
C HIS A 14 -12.85 1.07 3.14
N VAL A 15 -12.17 1.67 4.11
CA VAL A 15 -11.73 3.05 4.04
C VAL A 15 -10.28 3.06 3.60
N VAL A 16 -10.05 3.36 2.33
CA VAL A 16 -8.72 3.54 1.76
C VAL A 16 -8.44 5.03 1.65
N VAL A 17 -7.47 5.51 2.42
CA VAL A 17 -7.01 6.90 2.33
C VAL A 17 -5.64 6.91 1.66
N MET A 18 -5.50 7.65 0.57
CA MET A 18 -4.25 7.83 -0.15
C MET A 18 -3.83 9.30 -0.15
N GLY A 19 -2.57 9.59 0.17
CA GLY A 19 -1.92 10.85 -0.16
C GLY A 19 -1.44 10.80 -1.60
N VAL A 20 -1.87 11.77 -2.42
CA VAL A 20 -1.57 11.82 -3.85
C VAL A 20 -0.97 13.18 -4.20
N GLU A 21 0.18 13.16 -4.84
CA GLU A 21 0.75 14.32 -5.51
C GLU A 21 0.10 14.50 -6.87
N ALA A 22 -0.57 15.63 -7.07
CA ALA A 22 -1.21 15.95 -8.33
C ALA A 22 -1.22 17.47 -8.59
N ASP A 23 -1.54 17.84 -9.83
CA ASP A 23 -1.69 19.24 -10.22
C ASP A 23 -3.00 19.85 -9.70
N ASP A 24 -4.04 19.03 -9.51
CA ASP A 24 -5.35 19.42 -8.99
C ASP A 24 -6.10 18.24 -8.34
N ALA A 25 -7.22 18.54 -7.67
CA ALA A 25 -8.03 17.57 -6.94
C ALA A 25 -8.70 16.51 -7.83
N ASP A 26 -9.07 16.86 -9.07
CA ASP A 26 -9.69 15.91 -10.01
C ASP A 26 -8.66 14.89 -10.51
N SER A 27 -7.44 15.37 -10.79
CA SER A 27 -6.29 14.56 -11.16
C SER A 27 -5.86 13.64 -10.02
N ALA A 28 -5.87 14.12 -8.77
CA ALA A 28 -5.64 13.31 -7.58
C ALA A 28 -6.70 12.20 -7.43
N ARG A 29 -7.98 12.56 -7.56
CA ARG A 29 -9.11 11.60 -7.49
C ARG A 29 -8.98 10.52 -8.54
N LYS A 30 -8.73 10.91 -9.80
CA LYS A 30 -8.63 9.97 -10.92
C LYS A 30 -7.48 8.99 -10.69
N ARG A 31 -6.30 9.48 -10.32
CA ARG A 31 -5.13 8.63 -10.05
C ARG A 31 -5.38 7.65 -8.90
N ALA A 32 -6.02 8.10 -7.83
CA ALA A 32 -6.38 7.24 -6.70
C ALA A 32 -7.38 6.15 -7.11
N LEU A 33 -8.41 6.50 -7.89
CA LEU A 33 -9.39 5.53 -8.39
C LEU A 33 -8.75 4.52 -9.34
N ASP A 34 -7.91 4.96 -10.28
CA ASP A 34 -7.23 4.07 -11.23
C ASP A 34 -6.37 3.01 -10.49
N LEU A 35 -5.67 3.40 -9.41
CA LEU A 35 -4.87 2.48 -8.57
C LEU A 35 -5.75 1.56 -7.71
N PHE A 36 -6.86 2.09 -7.18
CA PHE A 36 -7.79 1.31 -6.39
C PHE A 36 -8.46 0.22 -7.24
N ASP A 37 -8.97 0.59 -8.43
CA ASP A 37 -9.65 -0.32 -9.36
C ASP A 37 -8.71 -1.40 -9.93
N ALA A 38 -7.42 -1.08 -10.08
CA ALA A 38 -6.40 -2.06 -10.49
C ALA A 38 -6.01 -3.04 -9.37
N GLY A 39 -6.32 -2.72 -8.10
CA GLY A 39 -5.83 -3.45 -6.94
C GLY A 39 -4.39 -3.13 -6.54
N ASP A 40 -3.76 -2.13 -7.18
CA ASP A 40 -2.35 -1.78 -7.01
C ASP A 40 -2.12 -0.72 -5.90
N HIS A 41 -3.18 -0.24 -5.26
CA HIS A 41 -3.13 0.78 -4.20
C HIS A 41 -2.33 0.36 -2.95
N GLN A 42 -2.05 -0.93 -2.77
CA GLN A 42 -1.23 -1.47 -1.69
C GLN A 42 0.27 -1.55 -2.05
N GLU A 43 0.63 -1.35 -3.32
CA GLU A 43 2.02 -1.32 -3.76
C GLU A 43 2.60 0.12 -3.75
N PRO A 44 3.92 0.28 -3.55
CA PRO A 44 4.55 1.59 -3.61
C PRO A 44 4.46 2.22 -5.01
N HIS A 45 3.78 3.36 -5.12
CA HIS A 45 3.69 4.13 -6.36
C HIS A 45 4.35 5.51 -6.22
N PRO A 46 5.12 5.98 -7.23
CA PRO A 46 5.69 7.32 -7.19
C PRO A 46 4.60 8.40 -7.01
N GLY A 47 4.75 9.28 -6.02
CA GLY A 47 3.80 10.35 -5.73
C GLY A 47 2.47 9.89 -5.14
N VAL A 48 2.36 8.63 -4.69
CA VAL A 48 1.17 8.11 -4.00
C VAL A 48 1.60 7.35 -2.75
N VAL A 49 0.98 7.66 -1.61
CA VAL A 49 1.24 7.02 -0.32
C VAL A 49 -0.07 6.53 0.25
N LEU A 50 -0.16 5.26 0.61
CA LEU A 50 -1.30 4.73 1.37
C LEU A 50 -1.22 5.23 2.82
N LEU A 51 -2.29 5.81 3.32
CA LEU A 51 -2.37 6.45 4.64
C LEU A 51 -3.28 5.69 5.60
N ARG A 52 -4.32 5.03 5.10
CA ARG A 52 -5.26 4.20 5.87
C ARG A 52 -5.85 3.11 4.98
N ASP A 53 -6.00 1.92 5.54
CA ASP A 53 -6.71 0.79 4.95
C ASP A 53 -7.36 0.00 6.12
N ASP A 54 -8.66 0.22 6.31
CA ASP A 54 -9.48 -0.46 7.34
C ASP A 54 -10.65 -1.16 6.65
N PHE A 55 -10.97 -2.40 7.03
CA PHE A 55 -12.06 -3.21 6.45
C PHE A 55 -13.05 -3.72 7.52
N GLU A 56 -14.35 -3.42 7.38
CA GLU A 56 -15.46 -3.99 8.17
C GLU A 56 -16.61 -4.49 7.25
N GLU A 57 -17.12 -5.72 7.46
CA GLU A 57 -18.17 -6.34 6.63
C GLU A 57 -19.59 -5.80 6.93
N SER A 58 -20.23 -5.05 6.01
CA SER A 58 -21.70 -4.82 6.01
C SER A 58 -22.22 -4.11 4.74
N ASP A 59 -23.41 -4.45 4.22
CA ASP A 59 -23.98 -4.02 2.91
C ASP A 59 -23.98 -2.50 2.59
N GLY A 60 -23.31 -2.04 1.51
CA GLY A 60 -23.17 -0.59 1.18
C GLY A 60 -23.04 -0.19 -0.31
N HIS A 61 -22.61 1.06 -0.59
CA HIS A 61 -22.35 1.66 -1.93
C HIS A 61 -20.98 2.44 -1.97
N LEU A 62 -20.37 2.65 -3.16
CA LEU A 62 -19.03 3.27 -3.36
C LEU A 62 -19.10 4.81 -3.36
N TYR A 63 -18.25 5.46 -2.57
CA TYR A 63 -18.12 6.92 -2.48
C TYR A 63 -16.65 7.35 -2.37
N ALA A 64 -16.17 8.23 -3.25
CA ALA A 64 -14.83 8.84 -3.14
C ALA A 64 -14.92 10.31 -2.71
N THR A 65 -14.20 10.69 -1.65
CA THR A 65 -14.11 12.05 -1.12
C THR A 65 -12.67 12.56 -1.20
N VAL A 66 -12.47 13.80 -1.65
CA VAL A 66 -11.13 14.41 -1.80
C VAL A 66 -11.00 15.59 -0.85
N ARG A 67 -9.86 15.70 -0.15
CA ARG A 67 -9.50 16.84 0.69
C ARG A 67 -8.04 17.22 0.43
N CYS A 68 -7.77 18.47 0.05
CA CYS A 68 -6.40 18.95 -0.17
C CYS A 68 -5.93 19.86 0.98
N GLY A 69 -4.61 19.88 1.25
CA GLY A 69 -4.00 20.83 2.19
C GLY A 69 -3.91 20.43 3.67
N TYR A 70 -3.93 19.13 4.00
CA TYR A 70 -3.77 18.63 5.37
C TYR A 70 -2.43 17.90 5.59
N ASP A 71 -2.00 17.84 6.86
CA ASP A 71 -0.81 17.10 7.29
C ASP A 71 -1.08 15.59 7.23
N LEU A 72 -0.23 14.85 6.50
CA LEU A 72 -0.46 13.44 6.18
C LEU A 72 0.16 12.57 7.28
N GLN A 73 -0.69 11.89 8.06
CA GLN A 73 -0.23 10.89 9.03
C GLN A 73 -0.63 9.49 8.57
N VAL A 74 0.36 8.59 8.49
CA VAL A 74 0.16 7.17 8.16
C VAL A 74 -0.36 6.45 9.40
N ASP A 75 -1.51 5.80 9.27
CA ASP A 75 -2.17 5.05 10.34
C ASP A 75 -1.39 3.77 10.72
N ALA A 76 -1.66 3.25 11.92
CA ALA A 76 -1.09 2.00 12.40
C ALA A 76 -1.53 0.79 11.55
N SER A 77 -2.73 0.81 10.95
CA SER A 77 -3.19 -0.27 10.05
C SER A 77 -2.31 -0.42 8.82
N VAL A 78 -1.90 0.69 8.19
CA VAL A 78 -0.98 0.68 7.04
C VAL A 78 0.40 0.17 7.44
N ARG A 79 0.94 0.60 8.60
CA ARG A 79 2.23 0.09 9.08
C ARG A 79 2.19 -1.42 9.34
N ALA A 80 1.06 -1.94 9.82
CA ALA A 80 0.86 -3.37 10.03
C ALA A 80 0.82 -4.13 8.69
N LEU A 81 0.16 -3.58 7.68
CA LEU A 81 0.13 -4.12 6.32
C LEU A 81 1.52 -4.12 5.66
N GLU A 82 2.24 -3.00 5.72
CA GLU A 82 3.62 -2.89 5.21
C GLU A 82 4.53 -3.93 5.88
N SER A 83 4.46 -4.07 7.20
CA SER A 83 5.19 -5.08 7.95
C SER A 83 4.87 -6.50 7.49
N GLU A 84 3.59 -6.83 7.28
CA GLU A 84 3.17 -8.14 6.80
C GLU A 84 3.62 -8.41 5.35
N MET A 85 3.54 -7.43 4.46
CA MET A 85 4.06 -7.54 3.08
C MET A 85 5.56 -7.82 3.07
N HIS A 86 6.33 -7.10 3.90
CA HIS A 86 7.76 -7.30 4.06
C HIS A 86 8.11 -8.70 4.59
N ARG A 87 7.34 -9.24 5.56
CA ARG A 87 7.51 -10.63 6.04
C ARG A 87 7.20 -11.65 4.94
N ARG A 88 6.10 -11.49 4.21
CA ARG A 88 5.74 -12.40 3.10
C ARG A 88 6.81 -12.41 2.02
N ARG A 89 7.35 -11.24 1.67
CA ARG A 89 8.46 -11.11 0.72
C ARG A 89 9.72 -11.81 1.20
N ALA A 90 10.08 -11.64 2.47
CA ALA A 90 11.21 -12.35 3.07
C ALA A 90 11.04 -13.88 2.99
N CYS A 91 9.86 -14.39 3.36
CA CYS A 91 9.54 -15.81 3.26
C CYS A 91 9.63 -16.33 1.81
N ALA A 92 9.07 -15.60 0.84
CA ALA A 92 9.13 -16.00 -0.57
C ALA A 92 10.58 -16.07 -1.09
N LEU A 93 11.42 -15.09 -0.73
CA LEU A 93 12.84 -15.08 -1.09
C LEU A 93 13.62 -16.23 -0.46
N LEU A 94 13.30 -16.61 0.79
CA LEU A 94 13.91 -17.78 1.45
C LEU A 94 13.53 -19.09 0.75
N VAL A 95 12.26 -19.25 0.36
CA VAL A 95 11.80 -20.42 -0.41
C VAL A 95 12.53 -20.47 -1.76
N GLN A 96 12.61 -19.35 -2.47
CA GLN A 96 13.34 -19.28 -3.74
C GLN A 96 14.82 -19.59 -3.59
N ALA A 97 15.47 -19.07 -2.54
CA ALA A 97 16.86 -19.38 -2.23
C ALA A 97 17.05 -20.89 -2.04
N ALA A 98 16.16 -21.54 -1.26
CA ALA A 98 16.24 -22.97 -0.96
C ALA A 98 15.98 -23.90 -2.16
N HIS A 99 15.39 -23.40 -3.26
CA HIS A 99 15.14 -24.19 -4.47
C HIS A 99 16.37 -24.31 -5.40
N GLY A 100 17.49 -23.64 -5.11
CA GLY A 100 18.76 -23.81 -5.83
C GLY A 100 19.36 -25.20 -5.62
N LYS A 101 19.79 -25.87 -6.70
CA LYS A 101 20.07 -27.33 -6.71
C LYS A 101 21.28 -27.81 -5.89
N ASP A 102 22.09 -26.95 -5.30
CA ASP A 102 23.30 -27.38 -4.55
C ASP A 102 23.56 -26.59 -3.26
N ALA A 103 23.09 -25.33 -3.18
CA ALA A 103 23.11 -24.52 -1.97
C ALA A 103 22.11 -23.35 -2.12
N PRO A 104 21.60 -22.80 -1.00
CA PRO A 104 20.77 -21.61 -1.03
C PRO A 104 21.48 -20.41 -1.66
N ASP A 105 20.81 -19.69 -2.55
CA ASP A 105 21.39 -18.49 -3.17
C ASP A 105 21.64 -17.39 -2.10
N PRO A 106 22.91 -17.01 -1.83
CA PRO A 106 23.25 -16.02 -0.82
C PRO A 106 22.72 -14.62 -1.15
N THR A 107 22.50 -14.30 -2.43
CA THR A 107 21.89 -13.03 -2.86
C THR A 107 20.44 -12.96 -2.41
N LEU A 108 19.68 -14.04 -2.64
CA LEU A 108 18.29 -14.13 -2.24
C LEU A 108 18.14 -14.16 -0.71
N ILE A 109 19.06 -14.83 0.00
CA ILE A 109 19.11 -14.78 1.47
C ILE A 109 19.32 -13.35 1.97
N ARG A 110 20.27 -12.61 1.39
CA ARG A 110 20.50 -11.22 1.78
C ARG A 110 19.28 -10.34 1.52
N ALA A 111 18.63 -10.49 0.36
CA ALA A 111 17.40 -9.77 0.04
C ALA A 111 16.26 -10.13 1.00
N ALA A 112 16.18 -11.39 1.45
CA ALA A 112 15.21 -11.81 2.45
C ALA A 112 15.46 -11.16 3.83
N ILE A 113 16.73 -11.03 4.24
CA ILE A 113 17.10 -10.34 5.48
C ILE A 113 16.76 -8.86 5.40
N GLU A 114 17.08 -8.18 4.30
CA GLU A 114 16.74 -6.77 4.09
C GLU A 114 15.21 -6.56 4.14
N ALA A 115 14.43 -7.44 3.51
CA ALA A 115 12.98 -7.42 3.61
C ALA A 115 12.46 -7.68 5.03
N ALA A 116 13.05 -8.64 5.77
CA ALA A 116 12.64 -8.92 7.14
C ALA A 116 12.96 -7.76 8.11
N LEU A 117 14.08 -7.06 7.90
CA LEU A 117 14.45 -5.88 8.68
C LEU A 117 13.51 -4.69 8.41
N ALA A 118 12.99 -4.58 7.18
CA ALA A 118 11.98 -3.57 6.84
C ALA A 118 10.60 -3.85 7.46
N ALA A 119 10.39 -5.04 8.05
CA ALA A 119 9.15 -5.40 8.74
C ALA A 119 9.14 -5.09 10.25
N ALA A 120 10.28 -4.69 10.84
CA ALA A 120 10.47 -4.50 12.28
C ALA A 120 10.25 -3.05 12.71
#